data_AF-A0A1F3JV22-F1
#
_entry.id   AF-A0A1F3JV22-F1
#
_cell.length_a   1.000
_cell.length_b   1.000
_cell.length_c   1.000
_cell.angle_alpha   90.00
_cell.angle_beta   90.00
_cell.angle_gamma   90.00
#
_symmetry.space_group_name_H-M   'P 1'
#
loop_
_entity.id
_entity.type
_entity.pdbx_description
1 polymer ?
#
loop_
_entity_poly.entity_id
_entity_poly.type
_entity_poly.pdbx_seq_one_letter_code
_entity_poly.pdbx_strand_id
1 'polypeptide(L)' 'MNNIVKKAASYILISIVLVLTVLALLGIWDIISFEDVIKKILLSLFVVFVSSVVVLFIFAVVVKDGDVKN' A
#
# COMPACT_ATOMS: atom_id res chain seq x y z
N MET A 1 8.86 17.08 17.24
CA MET A 1 9.70 16.60 16.12
C MET A 1 9.35 17.38 14.87
N ASN A 2 10.34 17.81 14.10
CA ASN A 2 10.14 18.68 12.94
C ASN A 2 9.10 18.06 11.97
N ASN A 3 8.04 18.79 11.66
CA ASN A 3 6.90 18.38 10.83
C ASN A 3 7.34 17.86 9.45
N ILE A 4 8.51 18.33 8.99
CA ILE A 4 9.19 17.89 7.77
C ILE A 4 9.62 16.42 7.87
N VAL A 5 10.13 15.97 9.01
CA VAL A 5 10.54 14.57 9.25
C VAL A 5 9.31 13.65 9.27
N LYS A 6 8.20 14.11 9.88
CA LYS A 6 6.95 13.33 9.90
C LYS A 6 6.37 13.16 8.49
N LYS A 7 6.35 14.25 7.71
CA LYS A 7 5.85 14.26 6.32
C LYS A 7 6.72 13.42 5.39
N ALA A 8 8.05 13.50 5.52
CA ALA A 8 8.98 12.68 4.77
C ALA A 8 8.82 11.19 5.09
N ALA A 9 8.72 10.84 6.38
CA ALA A 9 8.49 9.47 6.83
C ALA A 9 7.17 8.89 6.30
N SER A 10 6.07 9.66 6.31
CA SER A 10 4.79 9.23 5.71
C SER A 10 4.93 8.89 4.24
N TYR A 11 5.57 9.77 3.46
CA TYR A 11 5.66 9.61 2.02
C TYR A 11 6.57 8.43 1.64
N ILE A 12 7.67 8.24 2.36
CA ILE A 12 8.57 7.08 2.21
C ILE A 12 7.81 5.79 2.53
N LEU A 13 7.04 5.77 3.62
CA LEU A 13 6.30 4.60 4.05
C LEU A 13 5.18 4.22 3.04
N ILE A 14 4.46 5.21 2.51
CA ILE A 14 3.46 5.01 1.44
C ILE A 14 4.15 4.46 0.18
N SER A 15 5.28 5.03 -0.22
CA SER A 15 6.02 4.58 -1.39
C SER A 15 6.49 3.13 -1.25
N ILE A 16 6.99 2.73 -0.07
CA ILE A 16 7.39 1.35 0.21
C ILE A 16 6.20 0.39 0.09
N VAL A 17 5.05 0.76 0.65
CA VAL A 17 3.85 -0.08 0.58
C VAL A 17 3.38 -0.24 -0.86
N LEU A 18 3.38 0.84 -1.65
CA LEU A 18 3.03 0.76 -3.08
C LEU A 18 3.96 -0.17 -3.85
N VAL A 19 5.27 -0.08 -3.64
CA VAL A 19 6.25 -0.98 -4.28
C VAL A 19 5.99 -2.43 -3.88
N LEU A 20 5.76 -2.70 -2.58
CA LEU A 20 5.42 -4.04 -2.11
C LEU A 20 4.15 -4.58 -2.75
N THR A 21 3.13 -3.76 -2.91
CA THR A 21 1.87 -4.16 -3.56
C THR A 21 2.07 -4.51 -5.02
N VAL A 22 2.87 -3.73 -5.75
CA VAL A 22 3.22 -4.04 -7.15
C VAL A 22 4.02 -5.34 -7.25
N LEU A 23 5.01 -5.55 -6.36
CA LEU A 23 5.80 -6.79 -6.32
C LEU A 23 4.94 -8.01 -5.99
N ALA A 24 3.99 -7.87 -5.05
CA ALA A 24 3.07 -8.93 -4.69
C ALA A 24 2.13 -9.28 -5.85
N LEU A 25 1.60 -8.28 -6.57
CA LEU A 25 0.80 -8.50 -7.78
C LEU A 25 1.61 -9.21 -8.87
N LEU A 26 2.86 -8.78 -9.11
CA LEU A 26 3.76 -9.46 -10.06
C LEU A 26 4.01 -10.92 -9.65
N GLY A 27 4.22 -11.19 -8.36
CA GLY A 27 4.43 -12.55 -7.85
C GLY A 27 3.18 -13.44 -7.99
N ILE A 28 1.98 -12.89 -7.78
CA ILE A 28 0.72 -13.63 -7.97
C ILE A 28 0.50 -13.97 -9.45
N TRP A 29 0.86 -13.03 -10.33
CA TRP A 29 0.68 -13.12 -11.77
C TRP A 29 1.84 -13.80 -12.51
N ASP A 30 2.65 -14.60 -11.81
CA ASP A 30 3.78 -15.39 -12.35
C ASP A 30 3.58 -15.73 -13.84
N ILE A 31 4.53 -15.25 -14.66
CA ILE A 31 4.51 -14.66 -16.03
C ILE A 31 3.60 -15.25 -17.13
N ILE A 32 2.38 -15.72 -16.81
CA ILE A 32 1.32 -16.32 -17.64
C ILE A 32 1.28 -17.87 -17.59
N SER A 33 0.64 -18.38 -16.54
CA SER A 33 -0.05 -19.69 -16.52
C SER A 33 -1.54 -19.45 -16.30
N PHE A 34 -2.39 -19.91 -17.23
CA PHE A 34 -3.86 -19.77 -17.19
C PHE A 34 -4.56 -20.80 -16.29
N GLU A 35 -3.79 -21.50 -15.48
CA GLU A 35 -4.30 -22.42 -14.47
C GLU A 35 -4.54 -21.63 -13.17
N ASP A 36 -5.68 -21.84 -12.52
CA ASP A 36 -6.08 -21.13 -11.29
C ASP A 36 -6.29 -19.60 -11.39
N VAL A 37 -6.68 -19.08 -12.57
CA VAL A 37 -6.93 -17.63 -12.81
C VAL A 37 -7.88 -17.02 -11.78
N ILE A 38 -8.99 -17.72 -11.45
CA ILE A 38 -9.95 -17.26 -10.44
C ILE A 38 -9.28 -17.05 -9.07
N LYS A 39 -8.40 -17.98 -8.64
CA LYS A 39 -7.69 -17.87 -7.36
C LYS A 39 -6.67 -16.73 -7.39
N LYS A 40 -5.94 -16.55 -8.50
CA LYS A 40 -5.00 -15.45 -8.69
C LYS A 40 -5.70 -14.08 -8.65
N ILE A 41 -6.89 -13.98 -9.23
CA ILE A 41 -7.71 -12.76 -9.17
C ILE A 41 -8.16 -12.47 -7.74
N LEU A 42 -8.69 -13.47 -7.03
CA LEU A 42 -9.09 -13.30 -5.62
C LEU A 42 -7.91 -12.91 -4.72
N LEU A 43 -6.74 -13.53 -4.91
CA LEU A 43 -5.51 -13.17 -4.20
C LEU A 43 -5.06 -11.75 -4.51
N SER A 44 -5.09 -11.35 -5.79
CA SER A 44 -4.74 -9.97 -6.20
C SER A 44 -5.68 -8.96 -5.54
N LEU A 45 -6.98 -9.24 -5.54
CA LEU A 45 -7.99 -8.40 -4.90
C LEU A 45 -7.74 -8.29 -3.39
N PHE A 46 -7.40 -9.39 -2.73
CA PHE A 46 -7.05 -9.42 -1.32
C PHE A 46 -5.80 -8.61 -1.02
N VAL A 47 -4.75 -8.73 -1.83
CA VAL A 47 -3.51 -7.96 -1.69
C VAL A 47 -3.77 -6.46 -1.85
N VAL A 48 -4.56 -6.06 -2.84
CA VAL A 48 -4.95 -4.66 -3.02
C VAL A 48 -5.80 -4.16 -1.84
N PHE A 49 -6.70 -5.00 -1.32
CA PHE A 49 -7.50 -4.66 -0.14
C PHE A 49 -6.64 -4.41 1.09
N VAL A 50 -5.72 -5.32 1.41
CA VAL A 50 -4.78 -5.17 2.54
C VAL A 50 -3.89 -3.95 2.33
N SER A 51 -3.36 -3.74 1.12
CA SER A 51 -2.57 -2.56 0.79
C SER A 51 -3.35 -1.26 1.04
N SER A 52 -4.63 -1.23 0.69
CA SER A 52 -5.49 -0.05 0.92
C SER A 52 -5.68 0.23 2.41
N VAL A 53 -5.90 -0.80 3.23
CA VAL A 53 -5.97 -0.67 4.70
C VAL A 53 -4.66 -0.11 5.26
N VAL A 54 -3.51 -0.60 4.79
CA VAL A 54 -2.19 -0.11 5.23
C VAL A 54 -1.99 1.36 4.82
N VAL A 55 -2.34 1.73 3.59
CA VAL A 55 -2.25 3.13 3.13
C VAL A 55 -3.17 4.03 3.96
N LEU A 56 -4.43 3.63 4.17
CA LEU A 56 -5.39 4.34 5.02
C LEU A 56 -4.89 4.47 6.47
N PHE A 57 -4.25 3.44 7.01
CA PHE A 57 -3.62 3.48 8.33
C PHE A 57 -2.48 4.49 8.39
N ILE A 58 -1.63 4.55 7.36
CA ILE A 58 -0.55 5.55 7.28
C ILE A 58 -1.12 6.96 7.19
N PHE A 59 -2.19 7.18 6.42
CA PHE A 59 -2.89 8.47 6.39
C PHE A 59 -3.52 8.81 7.74
N ALA A 60 -4.23 7.87 8.36
CA ALA A 60 -4.95 8.08 9.61
C ALA A 60 -4.01 8.35 10.81
N VAL A 61 -2.87 7.65 10.89
CA VAL A 61 -1.94 7.75 12.02
C VAL A 61 -0.87 8.82 11.78
N VAL A 62 -0.32 8.90 10.57
CA VAL A 62 0.86 9.72 10.30
C VAL A 62 0.48 11.07 9.69
N VAL A 63 -0.51 11.12 8.79
CA VAL A 63 -0.92 12.36 8.08
C VAL A 63 -1.89 13.22 8.89
N LYS A 64 -2.78 12.64 9.71
CA LYS A 64 -3.78 13.36 10.53
C LYS A 64 -3.19 14.39 11.52
N ASP A 65 -1.90 14.32 11.79
CA ASP A 65 -1.20 15.18 12.76
C ASP A 65 -0.54 16.41 12.09
N GLY A 66 -0.57 16.50 10.75
CA GLY A 66 0.07 17.57 9.98
C GLY A 66 -0.89 18.58 9.34
N ASP A 67 -2.19 18.30 9.34
CA ASP A 67 -3.18 19.04 8.52
C ASP A 67 -4.48 19.35 9.28
N VAL A 68 -4.36 19.82 10.52
CA VAL A 68 -5.44 20.59 11.17
C VAL A 68 -4.95 22.02 11.32
N LYS A 69 -4.97 22.76 10.22
CA LYS A 69 -5.03 24.23 10.24
C LYS A 69 -6.41 24.63 9.71
N ASN A 70 -7.37 24.69 10.62
CA ASN A 70 -8.36 25.77 10.59
C ASN A 70 -8.02 26.68 11.77
#